data_AF-A0A936JUK7-F1
#
_entry.id   AF-A0A936JUK7-F1
#
_cell.length_a   1.000
_cell.length_b   1.000
_cell.length_c   1.000
_cell.angle_alpha   90.00
_cell.angle_beta   90.00
_cell.angle_gamma   90.00
#
_symmetry.space_group_name_H-M   'P 1'
#
loop_
_entity.id
_entity.type
_entity.pdbx_description
1 polymer ?
#
loop_
_entity_poly.entity_id
_entity_poly.type
_entity_poly.pdbx_seq_one_letter_code
_entity_poly.pdbx_strand_id
1 'polypeptide(L)'
;MLRAALFLRAFVFGPSTATHRPSLLLASALALLPRADLAATTTADVFEASPSWPAPFIDRLRPATEPGDVLRRLTVEERVGEPRTDELVRVPVFLHEDEPGAPADWTLYATDDVARHHPIAHQADDLRRDESGRLTRFHLYFPLSLAAWERRNFVLVRTAIAPPPLPPTVATVQGDRVTLSGDDLSVTFFASGPRTGAIAAITTDAGRVALPDGWIAPALALVRQDGDCATLRRTALSYDRPEELEMRDLRWGAGPLFSKFVVRLGPPGLPDAAEFTYRVPRHGTVLVQTERLAPEGDPTPEVVGAAEHRLLAGRLVLGDSAASMQVIRVPAGLRRLTRTTNGHFLEALVNRDAGLSLLPVPYVQTGSGPLTLGRGGALAIGGPGTFQRTAAANSSTLRAFWGEVRFVFTPAVDEEALWHEARRNLQPLVAIVDEPTLGPAACRAAMPAIASASMKSKTGGAAGRRTPPCSGCSAIARSSTRCSPADPPPRRPTRLSIFPLGRAPSPPARATRRTRGVSIPTISPTVPARSPSTPS
;
A
#
# COMPACT_ATOMS: atom_id res chain seq x y z
N MET A 1 56.01 22.82 -5.64
CA MET A 1 57.19 22.87 -4.75
C MET A 1 57.07 24.09 -3.86
N LEU A 2 57.34 23.91 -2.56
CA LEU A 2 57.46 24.92 -1.49
C LEU A 2 56.22 25.69 -0.99
N ARG A 3 56.22 25.82 0.34
CA ARG A 3 55.24 26.38 1.28
C ARG A 3 55.29 27.92 1.35
N ALA A 4 54.16 28.53 1.71
CA ALA A 4 54.05 29.78 2.49
C ALA A 4 52.70 29.73 3.23
N ALA A 5 52.59 29.58 4.55
CA ALA A 5 52.91 30.52 5.64
C ALA A 5 52.10 31.83 5.57
N LEU A 6 51.07 31.96 6.40
CA LEU A 6 50.55 33.26 6.82
C LEU A 6 50.26 33.29 8.33
N PHE A 7 50.81 34.36 8.92
CA PHE A 7 50.76 34.82 10.29
C PHE A 7 49.34 35.06 10.82
N LEU A 8 49.14 34.89 12.13
CA LEU A 8 48.33 35.86 12.88
C LEU A 8 48.93 36.12 14.28
N ARG A 9 49.07 37.41 14.58
CA ARG A 9 49.65 38.01 15.78
C ARG A 9 48.72 37.85 16.99
N ALA A 10 49.35 37.66 18.15
CA ALA A 10 48.77 37.81 19.47
C ALA A 10 48.50 39.29 19.81
N PHE A 11 47.44 39.52 20.60
CA PHE A 11 47.31 40.67 21.48
C PHE A 11 47.06 40.16 22.90
N VAL A 12 47.80 40.74 23.85
CA VAL A 12 47.82 40.46 25.29
C VAL A 12 47.35 41.71 26.02
N PHE A 13 46.46 41.55 27.01
CA PHE A 13 46.26 42.30 28.27
C PHE A 13 45.06 41.59 28.93
N GLY A 14 44.97 41.18 30.19
CA GLY A 14 45.67 41.37 31.47
C GLY A 14 44.82 40.64 32.54
N PRO A 15 45.27 40.51 33.81
CA PRO A 15 44.90 39.39 34.67
C PRO A 15 43.62 39.63 35.48
N SER A 16 42.83 38.58 35.70
CA SER A 16 41.89 38.54 36.82
C SER A 16 41.84 37.14 37.42
N THR A 17 42.13 37.11 38.71
CA THR A 17 42.11 35.97 39.62
C THR A 17 40.68 35.51 39.89
N ALA A 18 40.37 34.22 39.72
CA ALA A 18 39.67 33.41 40.71
C ALA A 18 39.19 32.05 40.15
N THR A 19 39.51 31.01 40.93
CA THR A 19 38.74 29.76 41.13
C THR A 19 38.62 28.76 39.97
N HIS A 20 39.43 27.71 40.12
CA HIS A 20 39.32 26.38 39.53
C HIS A 20 37.89 25.82 39.44
N ARG A 21 37.49 25.46 38.21
CA ARG A 21 36.71 24.25 37.92
C ARG A 21 37.33 23.58 36.69
N PRO A 22 37.74 22.30 36.75
CA PRO A 22 38.22 21.60 35.56
C PRO A 22 37.01 21.34 34.64
N SER A 23 36.84 22.20 33.65
CA SER A 23 35.94 21.93 32.53
C SER A 23 36.66 20.94 31.63
N LEU A 24 36.25 19.66 31.71
CA LEU A 24 36.54 18.65 30.71
C LEU A 24 35.93 19.11 29.39
N LEU A 25 36.71 19.86 28.61
CA LEU A 25 36.53 20.03 27.18
C LEU A 25 36.82 18.67 26.52
N LEU A 26 35.83 17.77 26.54
CA LEU A 26 35.71 16.79 25.47
C LEU A 26 35.34 17.59 24.22
N ALA A 27 36.36 17.99 23.47
CA ALA A 27 36.20 18.33 22.08
C ALA A 27 35.61 17.09 21.39
N SER A 28 34.30 17.12 21.15
CA SER A 28 33.62 16.21 20.25
C SER A 28 34.24 16.38 18.86
N ALA A 29 35.31 15.65 18.61
CA ALA A 29 35.69 15.26 17.27
C ALA A 29 34.58 14.32 16.77
N LEU A 30 33.45 14.90 16.37
CA LEU A 30 32.56 14.25 15.41
C LEU A 30 33.42 14.04 14.18
N ALA A 31 33.96 12.84 14.05
CA ALA A 31 34.50 12.37 12.81
C ALA A 31 33.39 12.56 11.76
N LEU A 32 33.60 13.53 10.86
CA LEU A 32 33.02 13.56 9.53
C LEU A 32 33.50 12.30 8.81
N LEU A 33 32.97 11.14 9.21
CA LEU A 33 33.03 9.96 8.37
C LEU A 33 32.31 10.36 7.09
N PRO A 34 32.91 10.18 5.91
CA PRO A 34 32.19 10.37 4.66
C PRO A 34 30.95 9.47 4.75
N ARG A 35 29.76 10.10 4.78
CA ARG A 35 28.51 9.38 4.52
C ARG A 35 28.76 8.65 3.22
N ALA A 36 28.75 7.32 3.25
CA ALA A 36 28.80 6.54 2.02
C ALA A 36 27.66 7.08 1.16
N ASP A 37 28.01 7.69 0.03
CA ASP A 37 27.02 8.07 -0.97
C ASP A 37 26.30 6.78 -1.32
N LEU A 38 25.06 6.64 -0.84
CA LEU A 38 24.18 5.54 -1.22
C LEU A 38 24.00 5.71 -2.72
N ALA A 39 24.80 4.97 -3.48
CA ALA A 39 24.75 4.96 -4.93
C ALA A 39 23.37 4.44 -5.28
N ALA A 40 22.57 5.38 -5.71
CA ALA A 40 21.19 5.23 -6.00
C ALA A 40 21.15 4.27 -7.24
N THR A 41 20.79 3.00 -7.04
CA THR A 41 21.02 1.93 -8.01
C THR A 41 19.71 1.61 -8.75
N THR A 42 19.69 1.72 -10.08
CA THR A 42 18.62 1.14 -10.91
C THR A 42 18.75 -0.37 -10.84
N THR A 43 17.80 -1.05 -10.21
CA THR A 43 17.94 -2.48 -9.98
C THR A 43 16.65 -3.21 -10.32
N ALA A 44 16.78 -4.28 -11.11
CA ALA A 44 15.71 -5.25 -11.27
C ALA A 44 15.24 -5.83 -9.91
N ASP A 45 16.10 -5.78 -8.89
CA ASP A 45 15.80 -6.20 -7.52
C ASP A 45 14.79 -5.31 -6.78
N VAL A 46 14.39 -4.15 -7.32
CA VAL A 46 13.35 -3.31 -6.67
C VAL A 46 12.02 -4.07 -6.55
N PHE A 47 11.81 -5.05 -7.44
CA PHE A 47 10.64 -5.91 -7.45
C PHE A 47 10.79 -7.14 -6.54
N GLU A 48 11.99 -7.42 -6.02
CA GLU A 48 12.21 -8.41 -4.97
C GLU A 48 11.76 -7.85 -3.61
N ALA A 49 11.27 -8.74 -2.75
CA ALA A 49 10.84 -8.37 -1.41
C ALA A 49 12.01 -7.87 -0.56
N SER A 50 11.83 -6.76 0.14
CA SER A 50 12.79 -6.24 1.12
C SER A 50 12.12 -6.03 2.48
N PRO A 51 12.79 -6.37 3.60
CA PRO A 51 13.86 -7.37 3.62
C PRO A 51 13.37 -8.73 3.09
N SER A 52 14.29 -9.48 2.50
CA SER A 52 14.04 -10.81 1.94
C SER A 52 13.96 -11.86 3.07
N TRP A 53 12.88 -11.83 3.85
CA TRP A 53 12.65 -12.92 4.80
C TRP A 53 12.31 -14.20 4.05
N PRO A 54 12.98 -15.33 4.38
CA PRO A 54 12.61 -16.62 3.84
C PRO A 54 11.13 -16.88 4.04
N ALA A 55 10.47 -17.25 2.96
CA ALA A 55 9.05 -17.49 2.92
C ALA A 55 8.84 -18.93 2.45
N PRO A 56 8.35 -19.84 3.31
CA PRO A 56 8.19 -21.24 2.90
C PRO A 56 7.12 -21.37 1.81
N PHE A 57 7.18 -22.47 1.06
CA PHE A 57 6.10 -22.92 0.20
C PHE A 57 4.81 -23.16 1.01
N ILE A 58 3.67 -23.10 0.32
CA ILE A 58 2.39 -23.46 0.92
C ILE A 58 2.04 -24.89 0.52
N ASP A 59 1.55 -25.66 1.48
CA ASP A 59 1.03 -27.00 1.22
C ASP A 59 -0.12 -26.92 0.21
N ARG A 60 -0.10 -27.83 -0.76
CA ARG A 60 -1.18 -27.94 -1.76
C ARG A 60 -2.45 -28.44 -1.08
N LEU A 61 -3.59 -27.81 -1.37
CA LEU A 61 -4.87 -28.22 -0.77
C LEU A 61 -5.39 -29.55 -1.37
N ARG A 62 -5.04 -29.85 -2.63
CA ARG A 62 -5.32 -31.12 -3.30
C ARG A 62 -4.20 -31.50 -4.24
N PRO A 63 -3.83 -32.79 -4.40
CA PRO A 63 -2.86 -33.20 -5.42
C PRO A 63 -3.21 -32.65 -6.80
N ALA A 64 -2.20 -32.23 -7.57
CA ALA A 64 -2.41 -31.78 -8.94
C ALA A 64 -2.94 -32.96 -9.79
N THR A 65 -4.20 -32.86 -10.23
CA THR A 65 -4.84 -33.86 -11.08
C THR A 65 -5.22 -33.35 -12.47
N GLU A 66 -5.05 -32.05 -12.74
CA GLU A 66 -5.23 -31.50 -14.09
C GLU A 66 -3.98 -31.77 -14.94
N PRO A 67 -4.12 -32.40 -16.11
CA PRO A 67 -3.05 -32.46 -17.11
C PRO A 67 -2.75 -31.05 -17.63
N GLY A 68 -1.47 -30.71 -17.72
CA GLY A 68 -0.99 -29.51 -18.40
C GLY A 68 -0.26 -28.52 -17.50
N ASP A 69 0.48 -27.62 -18.12
CA ASP A 69 1.37 -26.64 -17.49
C ASP A 69 0.65 -25.53 -16.72
N VAL A 70 -0.64 -25.70 -16.35
CA VAL A 70 -1.42 -24.65 -15.68
C VAL A 70 -1.01 -24.52 -14.21
N LEU A 71 -0.45 -23.37 -13.85
CA LEU A 71 -0.10 -23.02 -12.48
C LEU A 71 -1.33 -22.56 -11.73
N ARG A 72 -2.06 -21.54 -12.20
CA ARG A 72 -3.18 -20.95 -11.44
C ARG A 72 -4.35 -20.61 -12.35
N ARG A 73 -5.56 -20.67 -11.78
CA ARG A 73 -6.78 -20.14 -12.41
C ARG A 73 -7.17 -18.86 -11.70
N LEU A 74 -7.38 -17.78 -12.45
CA LEU A 74 -7.69 -16.47 -11.91
C LEU A 74 -9.08 -16.05 -12.36
N THR A 75 -9.92 -15.62 -11.43
CA THR A 75 -11.19 -14.96 -11.75
C THR A 75 -11.09 -13.49 -11.35
N VAL A 76 -11.32 -12.57 -12.28
CA VAL A 76 -11.44 -11.13 -11.99
C VAL A 76 -12.87 -10.70 -12.24
N GLU A 77 -13.43 -9.93 -11.31
CA GLU A 77 -14.80 -9.43 -11.40
C GLU A 77 -14.89 -7.95 -11.01
N GLU A 78 -15.71 -7.22 -11.76
CA GLU A 78 -16.12 -5.86 -11.46
C GLU A 78 -17.29 -5.91 -10.45
N ARG A 79 -17.19 -5.15 -9.34
CA ARG A 79 -18.06 -5.31 -8.16
C ARG A 79 -18.83 -4.06 -7.76
N VAL A 80 -18.64 -2.94 -8.47
CA VAL A 80 -19.28 -1.66 -8.14
C VAL A 80 -20.17 -1.12 -9.25
N GLY A 81 -20.32 -1.85 -10.36
CA GLY A 81 -21.20 -1.50 -11.47
C GLY A 81 -20.66 -0.38 -12.34
N GLU A 82 -19.34 -0.24 -12.42
CA GLU A 82 -18.68 0.81 -13.20
C GLU A 82 -17.67 0.19 -14.17
N PRO A 83 -17.65 0.60 -15.44
CA PRO A 83 -16.68 0.08 -16.41
C PRO A 83 -15.25 0.45 -15.98
N ARG A 84 -14.32 -0.47 -16.24
CA ARG A 84 -12.89 -0.32 -15.99
C ARG A 84 -12.14 -0.33 -17.32
N THR A 85 -11.18 0.56 -17.43
CA THR A 85 -10.29 0.66 -18.58
C THR A 85 -8.87 0.57 -18.08
N ASP A 86 -8.14 -0.42 -18.60
CA ASP A 86 -6.72 -0.70 -18.35
C ASP A 86 -6.33 -0.64 -16.87
N GLU A 87 -7.24 -1.08 -16.00
CA GLU A 87 -7.02 -1.06 -14.58
C GLU A 87 -6.01 -2.16 -14.20
N LEU A 88 -5.03 -1.78 -13.39
CA LEU A 88 -4.01 -2.69 -12.94
C LEU A 88 -4.56 -3.66 -11.88
N VAL A 89 -4.78 -4.91 -12.28
CA VAL A 89 -5.18 -6.00 -11.38
C VAL A 89 -3.97 -6.44 -10.56
N ARG A 90 -4.15 -6.66 -9.26
CA ARG A 90 -3.14 -7.26 -8.37
C ARG A 90 -3.60 -8.63 -7.88
N VAL A 91 -2.73 -9.62 -7.99
CA VAL A 91 -3.03 -11.02 -7.64
C VAL A 91 -1.91 -11.61 -6.79
N PRO A 92 -2.16 -11.97 -5.52
CA PRO A 92 -1.17 -12.72 -4.74
C PRO A 92 -1.10 -14.16 -5.26
N VAL A 93 0.09 -14.61 -5.64
CA VAL A 93 0.35 -15.98 -6.08
C VAL A 93 1.26 -16.64 -5.06
N PHE A 94 0.84 -17.80 -4.55
CA PHE A 94 1.62 -18.68 -3.70
C PHE A 94 1.92 -19.93 -4.49
N LEU A 95 3.14 -20.44 -4.45
CA LEU A 95 3.61 -21.61 -5.17
C LEU A 95 3.69 -22.82 -4.25
N HIS A 96 3.67 -24.01 -4.84
CA HIS A 96 3.93 -25.28 -4.17
C HIS A 96 5.35 -25.77 -4.45
N GLU A 97 5.85 -26.70 -3.64
CA GLU A 97 7.25 -27.17 -3.74
C GLU A 97 7.57 -27.85 -5.09
N ASP A 98 6.57 -28.47 -5.72
CA ASP A 98 6.62 -29.06 -7.07
C ASP A 98 6.41 -28.04 -8.21
N GLU A 99 6.27 -26.76 -7.86
CA GLU A 99 6.12 -25.64 -8.81
C GLU A 99 7.32 -24.69 -8.85
N PRO A 100 8.58 -25.16 -8.88
CA PRO A 100 9.71 -24.27 -9.02
C PRO A 100 9.73 -23.65 -10.43
N GLY A 101 10.12 -22.39 -10.51
CA GLY A 101 10.29 -21.65 -11.76
C GLY A 101 10.52 -20.16 -11.51
N ALA A 102 10.89 -19.42 -12.55
CA ALA A 102 10.96 -17.97 -12.51
C ALA A 102 9.69 -17.36 -13.13
N PRO A 103 9.31 -16.12 -12.75
CA PRO A 103 8.17 -15.44 -13.39
C PRO A 103 8.32 -15.28 -14.91
N ALA A 104 9.55 -15.24 -15.42
CA ALA A 104 9.84 -15.20 -16.85
C ALA A 104 9.43 -16.48 -17.61
N ASP A 105 9.25 -17.60 -16.91
CA ASP A 105 8.86 -18.88 -17.51
C ASP A 105 7.33 -19.05 -17.55
N TRP A 106 6.57 -18.03 -17.13
CA TRP A 106 5.13 -18.10 -16.98
C TRP A 106 4.44 -17.12 -17.90
N THR A 107 3.28 -17.51 -18.40
CA THR A 107 2.47 -16.68 -19.29
C THR A 107 1.01 -16.71 -18.87
N LEU A 108 0.38 -15.54 -18.94
CA LEU A 108 -1.03 -15.35 -18.60
C LEU A 108 -1.89 -15.37 -19.87
N TYR A 109 -3.01 -16.07 -19.84
CA TYR A 109 -3.98 -16.11 -20.95
C TYR A 109 -5.40 -15.96 -20.43
N ALA A 110 -6.30 -15.46 -21.28
CA ALA A 110 -7.72 -15.60 -21.02
C ALA A 110 -8.11 -17.09 -21.10
N THR A 111 -9.09 -17.52 -20.29
CA THR A 111 -9.51 -18.93 -20.25
C THR A 111 -10.15 -19.39 -21.57
N ASP A 112 -10.81 -18.49 -22.28
CA ASP A 112 -11.40 -18.71 -23.60
C ASP A 112 -10.37 -18.76 -24.74
N ASP A 113 -9.16 -18.25 -24.53
CA ASP A 113 -8.01 -18.48 -25.42
C ASP A 113 -7.41 -19.87 -25.18
N VAL A 114 -8.17 -20.90 -25.57
CA VAL A 114 -7.80 -22.32 -25.42
C VAL A 114 -6.51 -22.64 -26.18
N ALA A 115 -6.30 -22.00 -27.34
CA ALA A 115 -5.13 -22.20 -28.19
C ALA A 115 -3.87 -21.49 -27.65
N ARG A 116 -4.01 -20.57 -26.67
CA ARG A 116 -2.89 -19.83 -26.05
C ARG A 116 -2.13 -18.95 -27.05
N HIS A 117 -2.86 -18.32 -27.97
CA HIS A 117 -2.25 -17.46 -29.00
C HIS A 117 -2.08 -16.00 -28.56
N HIS A 118 -2.80 -15.58 -27.52
CA HIS A 118 -2.91 -14.19 -27.09
C HIS A 118 -2.40 -14.04 -25.65
N PRO A 119 -1.07 -14.12 -25.44
CA PRO A 119 -0.47 -13.92 -24.13
C PRO A 119 -0.73 -12.50 -23.62
N ILE A 120 -1.05 -12.39 -22.34
CA ILE A 120 -1.35 -11.14 -21.65
C ILE A 120 -0.08 -10.64 -20.96
N ALA A 121 0.26 -9.38 -21.21
CA ALA A 121 1.37 -8.72 -20.54
C ALA A 121 1.13 -8.68 -19.02
N HIS A 122 2.16 -9.06 -18.27
CA HIS A 122 2.10 -9.11 -16.82
C HIS A 122 3.45 -8.73 -16.20
N GLN A 123 3.43 -8.39 -14.92
CA GLN A 123 4.60 -8.00 -14.13
C GLN A 123 4.54 -8.65 -12.75
N ALA A 124 5.65 -9.25 -12.32
CA ALA A 124 5.79 -9.76 -10.95
C ALA A 124 6.40 -8.69 -10.03
N ASP A 125 5.99 -8.68 -8.77
CA ASP A 125 6.50 -7.78 -7.72
C ASP A 125 6.36 -8.43 -6.33
N ASP A 126 7.08 -7.94 -5.33
CA ASP A 126 7.24 -8.55 -4.00
C ASP A 126 7.61 -10.05 -4.12
N LEU A 127 8.62 -10.36 -4.95
CA LEU A 127 9.13 -11.72 -5.13
C LEU A 127 9.75 -12.20 -3.81
N ARG A 128 9.27 -13.32 -3.29
CA ARG A 128 9.74 -13.90 -2.02
C ARG A 128 10.23 -15.31 -2.19
N ARG A 129 11.34 -15.61 -1.54
CA ARG A 129 12.08 -16.85 -1.75
C ARG A 129 12.18 -17.67 -0.46
N ASP A 130 12.37 -18.97 -0.57
CA ASP A 130 12.71 -19.84 0.55
C ASP A 130 14.19 -19.67 0.95
N GLU A 131 14.65 -20.45 1.94
CA GLU A 131 16.05 -20.44 2.40
C GLU A 131 17.03 -20.92 1.31
N SER A 132 16.54 -21.66 0.31
CA SER A 132 17.32 -22.14 -0.84
C SER A 132 17.29 -21.15 -2.02
N GLY A 133 16.64 -20.00 -1.88
CA GLY A 133 16.50 -18.98 -2.94
C GLY A 133 15.41 -19.28 -3.97
N ARG A 134 14.62 -20.35 -3.82
CA ARG A 134 13.52 -20.70 -4.72
C ARG A 134 12.35 -19.75 -4.49
N LEU A 135 11.75 -19.25 -5.58
CA LEU A 135 10.56 -18.40 -5.50
C LEU A 135 9.39 -19.20 -4.90
N THR A 136 8.72 -18.64 -3.88
CA THR A 136 7.59 -19.30 -3.20
C THR A 136 6.31 -18.50 -3.28
N ARG A 137 6.38 -17.17 -3.40
CA ARG A 137 5.21 -16.31 -3.57
C ARG A 137 5.61 -14.96 -4.16
N PHE A 138 4.66 -14.31 -4.81
CA PHE A 138 4.82 -13.00 -5.43
C PHE A 138 3.44 -12.37 -5.67
N HIS A 139 3.42 -11.09 -6.06
CA HIS A 139 2.24 -10.45 -6.63
C HIS A 139 2.36 -10.39 -8.15
N LEU A 140 1.38 -10.97 -8.84
CA LEU A 140 1.21 -10.84 -10.27
C LEU A 140 0.33 -9.61 -10.56
N TYR A 141 0.79 -8.77 -11.48
CA TYR A 141 0.04 -7.62 -11.99
C TYR A 141 -0.22 -7.75 -13.48
N PHE A 142 -1.40 -7.36 -13.94
CA PHE A 142 -1.75 -7.28 -15.36
C PHE A 142 -2.85 -6.23 -15.59
N PRO A 143 -2.87 -5.53 -16.73
CA PRO A 143 -3.91 -4.57 -17.05
C PRO A 143 -5.18 -5.31 -17.47
N LEU A 144 -6.34 -4.78 -17.10
CA LEU A 144 -7.62 -5.33 -17.52
C LEU A 144 -8.67 -4.26 -17.73
N SER A 145 -9.38 -4.39 -18.85
CA SER A 145 -10.61 -3.67 -19.13
C SER A 145 -11.82 -4.59 -18.93
N LEU A 146 -12.83 -4.10 -18.20
CA LEU A 146 -14.07 -4.81 -17.88
C LEU A 146 -15.27 -3.87 -18.04
N ALA A 147 -16.35 -4.34 -18.62
CA ALA A 147 -17.64 -3.67 -18.52
C ALA A 147 -18.18 -3.71 -17.08
N ALA A 148 -19.17 -2.86 -16.79
CA ALA A 148 -19.86 -2.86 -15.51
C ALA A 148 -20.41 -4.26 -15.19
N TRP A 149 -20.14 -4.75 -13.97
CA TRP A 149 -20.51 -6.09 -13.50
C TRP A 149 -19.92 -7.27 -14.29
N GLU A 150 -18.96 -7.03 -15.19
CA GLU A 150 -18.34 -8.11 -15.96
C GLU A 150 -17.44 -8.98 -15.07
N ARG A 151 -17.39 -10.27 -15.42
CA ARG A 151 -16.46 -11.24 -14.86
C ARG A 151 -15.68 -11.90 -15.99
N ARG A 152 -14.35 -11.98 -15.85
CA ARG A 152 -13.46 -12.69 -16.78
C ARG A 152 -12.58 -13.69 -16.04
N ASN A 153 -12.22 -14.77 -16.73
CA ASN A 153 -11.39 -15.84 -16.19
C ASN A 153 -10.09 -15.92 -16.99
N PHE A 154 -9.00 -16.23 -16.28
CA PHE A 154 -7.65 -16.34 -16.82
C PHE A 154 -6.97 -17.59 -16.30
N VAL A 155 -5.89 -17.98 -16.97
CA VAL A 155 -4.97 -19.01 -16.51
C VAL A 155 -3.53 -18.52 -16.58
N LEU A 156 -2.76 -18.83 -15.54
CA LEU A 156 -1.32 -18.70 -15.53
C LEU A 156 -0.72 -20.06 -15.87
N VAL A 157 0.13 -20.13 -16.89
CA VAL A 157 0.68 -21.37 -17.44
C VAL A 157 2.20 -21.31 -17.43
N ARG A 158 2.88 -22.42 -17.14
CA ARG A 158 4.33 -22.58 -17.23
C ARG A 158 4.74 -22.75 -18.70
N THR A 159 4.89 -21.64 -19.39
CA THR A 159 5.40 -21.58 -20.77
C THR A 159 6.10 -20.25 -21.00
N ALA A 160 7.19 -20.27 -21.77
CA ALA A 160 8.02 -19.10 -22.07
C ALA A 160 7.56 -18.35 -23.34
N ILE A 161 6.26 -18.37 -23.64
CA ILE A 161 5.72 -17.56 -24.74
C ILE A 161 5.60 -16.13 -24.23
N ALA A 162 6.61 -15.31 -24.51
CA ALA A 162 6.61 -13.92 -24.09
C ALA A 162 5.36 -13.19 -24.65
N PRO A 163 4.65 -12.40 -23.81
CA PRO A 163 3.64 -11.49 -24.32
C PRO A 163 4.29 -10.48 -25.29
N PRO A 164 3.50 -9.86 -26.20
CA PRO A 164 3.98 -8.73 -26.99
C PRO A 164 4.72 -7.74 -26.09
N PRO A 165 5.95 -7.32 -26.45
CA PRO A 165 6.74 -6.47 -25.58
C PRO A 165 6.02 -5.15 -25.37
N LEU A 166 5.68 -4.86 -24.12
CA LEU A 166 5.27 -3.52 -23.72
C LEU A 166 6.54 -2.71 -23.39
N PRO A 167 6.76 -1.53 -24.01
CA PRO A 167 7.94 -0.71 -23.71
C PRO A 167 7.89 -0.32 -22.23
N PRO A 168 8.92 -0.53 -21.41
CA PRO A 168 8.83 -0.28 -19.97
C PRO A 168 8.33 1.14 -19.67
N THR A 169 7.62 1.30 -18.55
CA THR A 169 7.38 2.63 -17.96
C THR A 169 8.71 3.34 -17.74
N VAL A 170 8.71 4.67 -17.66
CA VAL A 170 9.97 5.42 -17.63
C VAL A 170 10.39 5.70 -16.20
N ALA A 171 11.61 5.31 -15.84
CA ALA A 171 12.28 5.77 -14.64
C ALA A 171 13.57 6.51 -15.04
N THR A 172 13.55 7.85 -15.00
CA THR A 172 14.71 8.67 -15.39
C THR A 172 15.45 9.19 -14.17
N VAL A 173 16.78 9.21 -14.24
CA VAL A 173 17.64 9.84 -13.25
C VAL A 173 18.21 11.12 -13.84
N GLN A 174 18.05 12.24 -13.14
CA GLN A 174 18.64 13.53 -13.51
C GLN A 174 19.23 14.19 -12.27
N GLY A 175 20.56 14.19 -12.16
CA GLY A 175 21.25 14.73 -10.99
C GLY A 175 20.86 14.00 -9.71
N ASP A 176 20.34 14.75 -8.74
CA ASP A 176 19.88 14.27 -7.43
C ASP A 176 18.41 13.83 -7.43
N ARG A 177 17.83 13.53 -8.60
CA ARG A 177 16.40 13.21 -8.74
C ARG A 177 16.14 11.96 -9.55
N VAL A 178 15.10 11.22 -9.14
CA VAL A 178 14.51 10.12 -9.90
C VAL A 178 13.07 10.48 -10.23
N THR A 179 12.68 10.38 -11.50
CA THR A 179 11.30 10.55 -11.93
C THR A 179 10.73 9.22 -12.41
N LEU A 180 9.65 8.79 -11.78
CA LEU A 180 8.81 7.69 -12.21
C LEU A 180 7.70 8.25 -13.11
N SER A 181 7.51 7.71 -14.31
CA SER A 181 6.47 8.17 -15.24
C SER A 181 5.64 7.01 -15.77
N GLY A 182 4.33 7.14 -15.60
CA GLY A 182 3.32 6.51 -16.46
C GLY A 182 2.96 7.45 -17.61
N ASP A 183 1.86 7.12 -18.29
CA ASP A 183 1.33 7.88 -19.42
C ASP A 183 0.61 9.15 -18.94
N ASP A 184 -0.09 9.08 -17.79
CA ASP A 184 -0.92 10.19 -17.27
C ASP A 184 -0.36 10.87 -16.01
N LEU A 185 0.69 10.30 -15.40
CA LEU A 185 1.27 10.75 -14.14
C LEU A 185 2.78 10.55 -14.11
N SER A 186 3.50 11.60 -13.70
CA SER A 186 4.91 11.53 -13.34
C SER A 186 5.13 12.03 -11.91
N VAL A 187 5.95 11.31 -11.15
CA VAL A 187 6.33 11.66 -9.78
C VAL A 187 7.85 11.67 -9.66
N THR A 188 8.40 12.79 -9.22
CA THR A 188 9.83 12.97 -9.00
C THR A 188 10.17 12.89 -7.53
N PHE A 189 11.23 12.17 -7.19
CA PHE A 189 11.75 11.97 -5.85
C PHE A 189 13.18 12.51 -5.74
N PHE A 190 13.56 12.98 -4.56
CA PHE A 190 14.97 13.23 -4.25
C PHE A 190 15.72 11.89 -4.11
N ALA A 191 16.76 11.71 -4.90
CA ALA A 191 17.63 10.54 -4.92
C ALA A 191 18.84 10.68 -3.98
N SER A 192 19.21 11.92 -3.65
CA SER A 192 20.32 12.23 -2.75
C SER A 192 20.07 13.55 -2.01
N GLY A 193 20.98 13.90 -1.10
CA GLY A 193 20.90 15.10 -0.28
C GLY A 193 20.01 14.97 0.97
N PRO A 194 19.77 16.08 1.70
CA PRO A 194 19.07 16.04 2.99
C PRO A 194 17.65 15.44 2.88
N ARG A 195 16.96 15.64 1.76
CA ARG A 195 15.56 15.20 1.58
C ARG A 195 15.43 13.90 0.78
N THR A 196 16.48 13.09 0.71
CA THR A 196 16.46 11.80 -0.02
C THR A 196 15.21 10.98 0.33
N GLY A 197 14.48 10.53 -0.68
CA GLY A 197 13.25 9.76 -0.56
C GLY A 197 11.95 10.58 -0.51
N ALA A 198 12.01 11.90 -0.32
CA ALA A 198 10.83 12.77 -0.40
C ALA A 198 10.39 13.01 -1.86
N ILE A 199 9.10 13.27 -2.06
CA ILE A 199 8.53 13.65 -3.36
C ILE A 199 8.89 15.12 -3.63
N ALA A 200 9.58 15.38 -4.73
CA ALA A 200 10.05 16.69 -5.17
C ALA A 200 9.11 17.37 -6.19
N ALA A 201 8.37 16.58 -6.98
CA ALA A 201 7.40 17.09 -7.94
C ALA A 201 6.34 16.04 -8.29
N ILE A 202 5.15 16.50 -8.68
CA ILE A 202 4.07 15.69 -9.23
C ILE A 202 3.57 16.40 -10.48
N THR A 203 3.53 15.69 -11.60
CA THR A 203 2.96 16.16 -12.87
C THR A 203 1.85 15.20 -13.26
N THR A 204 0.66 15.71 -13.56
CA THR A 204 -0.50 14.90 -13.93
C THR A 204 -1.28 15.60 -15.03
N ASP A 205 -1.82 14.81 -15.95
CA ASP A 205 -2.66 15.31 -17.04
C ASP A 205 -4.02 15.82 -16.53
N ALA A 206 -4.40 15.46 -15.30
CA ALA A 206 -5.58 16.01 -14.64
C ALA A 206 -5.43 17.49 -14.25
N GLY A 207 -4.20 18.01 -14.11
CA GLY A 207 -3.96 19.41 -13.78
C GLY A 207 -2.67 19.67 -13.01
N ARG A 208 -2.40 20.95 -12.73
CA ARG A 208 -1.16 21.37 -12.06
C ARG A 208 -1.16 21.01 -10.57
N VAL A 209 -0.07 20.44 -10.07
CA VAL A 209 0.22 20.27 -8.65
C VAL A 209 1.49 21.05 -8.30
N ALA A 210 1.42 21.96 -7.33
CA ALA A 210 2.56 22.73 -6.86
C ALA A 210 2.95 22.30 -5.44
N LEU A 211 4.26 22.19 -5.18
CA LEU A 211 4.84 21.92 -3.87
C LEU A 211 5.65 23.15 -3.43
N PRO A 212 5.05 24.14 -2.74
CA PRO A 212 5.71 25.41 -2.45
C PRO A 212 7.02 25.29 -1.65
N ASP A 213 7.14 24.28 -0.79
CA ASP A 213 8.36 24.05 0.00
C ASP A 213 9.41 23.25 -0.77
N GLY A 214 9.06 22.80 -1.98
CA GLY A 214 9.86 21.94 -2.86
C GLY A 214 9.82 20.45 -2.49
N TRP A 215 8.94 20.04 -1.57
CA TRP A 215 8.81 18.65 -1.15
C TRP A 215 7.48 18.36 -0.45
N ILE A 216 7.11 17.07 -0.44
CA ILE A 216 6.18 16.43 0.49
C ILE A 216 6.68 15.02 0.82
N ALA A 217 6.37 14.50 2.00
CA ALA A 217 6.80 13.16 2.41
C ALA A 217 5.92 12.59 3.54
N PRO A 218 6.01 11.28 3.84
CA PRO A 218 5.44 10.73 5.05
C PRO A 218 6.08 11.33 6.32
N ALA A 219 5.32 11.38 7.41
CA ALA A 219 5.82 11.72 8.74
C ALA A 219 5.12 10.87 9.79
N LEU A 220 5.86 10.22 10.70
CA LEU A 220 5.26 9.42 11.78
C LEU A 220 6.18 9.30 12.98
N ALA A 221 5.64 8.93 14.13
CA ALA A 221 6.41 8.52 15.30
C ALA A 221 6.26 7.00 15.50
N LEU A 222 7.33 6.24 15.29
CA LEU A 222 7.36 4.82 15.63
C LEU A 222 7.25 4.64 17.13
N VAL A 223 6.38 3.73 17.58
CA VAL A 223 6.15 3.44 18.99
C VAL A 223 6.66 2.04 19.31
N ARG A 224 7.59 1.96 20.26
CA ARG A 224 8.03 0.72 20.88
C ARG A 224 7.63 0.67 22.34
N GLN A 225 7.43 -0.54 22.83
CA GLN A 225 7.11 -0.85 24.20
C GLN A 225 8.02 -1.97 24.66
N ASP A 226 8.60 -1.91 25.85
CA ASP A 226 9.45 -3.00 26.31
C ASP A 226 8.62 -4.26 26.61
N GLY A 227 9.26 -5.43 26.71
CA GLY A 227 8.57 -6.72 26.91
C GLY A 227 7.69 -6.80 28.17
N ASP A 228 7.93 -5.96 29.16
CA ASP A 228 7.14 -5.81 30.39
C ASP A 228 5.99 -4.78 30.27
N CYS A 229 5.87 -4.14 29.11
CA CYS A 229 4.90 -3.09 28.83
C CYS A 229 5.03 -1.81 29.66
N ALA A 230 6.11 -1.62 30.43
CA ALA A 230 6.26 -0.49 31.35
C ALA A 230 6.84 0.76 30.69
N THR A 231 7.75 0.61 29.73
CA THR A 231 8.38 1.72 29.02
C THR A 231 7.81 1.87 27.62
N LEU A 232 7.47 3.10 27.22
CA LEU A 232 7.12 3.45 25.84
C LEU A 232 8.20 4.36 25.24
N ARG A 233 8.84 3.91 24.17
CA ARG A 233 9.76 4.73 23.36
C ARG A 233 9.03 5.24 22.12
N ARG A 234 9.23 6.52 21.79
CA ARG A 234 8.74 7.12 20.54
C ARG A 234 9.91 7.65 19.74
N THR A 235 9.96 7.27 18.48
CA THR A 235 11.01 7.66 17.53
C THR A 235 10.36 8.40 16.37
N ALA A 236 10.58 9.71 16.28
CA ALA A 236 10.05 10.50 15.18
C ALA A 236 10.81 10.22 13.87
N LEU A 237 10.06 10.06 12.78
CA LEU A 237 10.52 10.02 11.41
C LEU A 237 9.82 11.15 10.66
N SER A 238 10.51 12.29 10.49
CA SER A 238 9.99 13.45 9.77
C SER A 238 11.06 14.08 8.89
N TYR A 239 10.66 14.46 7.68
CA TYR A 239 11.49 15.20 6.73
C TYR A 239 11.63 16.69 7.05
N ASP A 240 10.94 17.18 8.10
CA ASP A 240 11.17 18.54 8.64
C ASP A 240 12.56 18.69 9.26
N ARG A 241 13.15 17.58 9.74
CA ARG A 241 14.48 17.49 10.34
C ARG A 241 15.30 16.40 9.64
N PRO A 242 15.68 16.62 8.37
CA PRO A 242 16.32 15.60 7.54
C PRO A 242 17.64 15.06 8.13
N GLU A 243 18.33 15.86 8.93
CA GLU A 243 19.53 15.45 9.66
C GLU A 243 19.30 14.37 10.72
N GLU A 244 18.06 14.26 11.23
CA GLU A 244 17.62 13.21 12.16
C GLU A 244 17.19 11.93 11.42
N LEU A 245 17.31 11.89 10.09
CA LEU A 245 17.00 10.73 9.26
C LEU A 245 18.28 10.11 8.66
N GLU A 246 18.30 8.78 8.67
CA GLU A 246 19.25 7.94 7.96
C GLU A 246 18.52 7.14 6.88
N MET A 247 18.94 7.34 5.63
CA MET A 247 18.49 6.53 4.51
C MET A 247 19.20 5.17 4.56
N ARG A 248 18.43 4.08 4.66
CA ARG A 248 18.96 2.72 4.78
C ARG A 248 18.92 1.94 3.48
N ASP A 249 17.96 2.26 2.64
CA ASP A 249 17.74 1.61 1.36
C ASP A 249 16.99 2.58 0.45
N LEU A 250 17.47 2.71 -0.78
CA LEU A 250 16.84 3.53 -1.81
C LEU A 250 16.97 2.82 -3.14
N ARG A 251 15.85 2.32 -3.66
CA ARG A 251 15.82 1.53 -4.89
C ARG A 251 14.70 2.00 -5.79
N TRP A 252 14.92 1.90 -7.08
CA TRP A 252 13.86 2.13 -8.06
C TRP A 252 14.08 1.32 -9.31
N GLY A 253 13.01 1.17 -10.07
CA GLY A 253 13.05 0.48 -11.33
C GLY A 253 11.79 0.70 -12.14
N ALA A 254 11.95 0.43 -13.43
CA ALA A 254 10.89 0.47 -14.41
C ALA A 254 10.44 -0.96 -14.73
N GLY A 255 9.13 -1.19 -14.75
CA GLY A 255 8.53 -2.40 -15.27
C GLY A 255 7.57 -2.10 -16.43
N PRO A 256 7.08 -3.13 -17.13
CA PRO A 256 6.16 -2.96 -18.25
C PRO A 256 4.81 -2.34 -17.84
N LEU A 257 4.36 -2.53 -16.60
CA LEU A 257 3.02 -2.08 -16.18
C LEU A 257 3.06 -0.95 -15.15
N PHE A 258 4.15 -0.84 -14.40
CA PHE A 258 4.37 0.26 -13.47
C PHE A 258 5.86 0.43 -13.18
N SER A 259 6.22 1.64 -12.77
CA SER A 259 7.51 1.96 -12.18
C SER A 259 7.38 2.00 -10.66
N LYS A 260 8.47 1.69 -9.96
CA LYS A 260 8.50 1.51 -8.51
C LYS A 260 9.67 2.26 -7.90
N PHE A 261 9.45 2.88 -6.74
CA PHE A 261 10.47 3.52 -5.91
C PHE A 261 10.28 3.08 -4.47
N VAL A 262 11.33 2.63 -3.82
CA VAL A 262 11.33 2.10 -2.46
C VAL A 262 12.29 2.91 -1.63
N VAL A 263 11.80 3.38 -0.49
CA VAL A 263 12.55 4.15 0.50
C VAL A 263 12.47 3.42 1.82
N ARG A 264 13.62 3.11 2.41
CA ARG A 264 13.70 2.67 3.81
C ARG A 264 14.49 3.68 4.61
N LEU A 265 13.88 4.20 5.66
CA LEU A 265 14.45 5.25 6.49
C LEU A 265 14.24 4.95 7.96
N GLY A 266 15.15 5.45 8.79
CA GLY A 266 15.09 5.36 10.24
C GLY A 266 15.89 6.50 10.87
N PRO A 267 15.94 6.62 12.19
CA PRO A 267 16.87 7.54 12.82
C PRO A 267 18.30 6.97 12.74
N PRO A 268 19.32 7.84 12.77
CA PRO A 268 20.72 7.43 12.75
C PRO A 268 21.07 6.42 13.84
N GLY A 269 21.64 5.28 13.44
CA GLY A 269 22.24 4.30 14.36
C GLY A 269 21.28 3.51 15.26
N LEU A 270 19.96 3.64 15.09
CA LEU A 270 18.98 2.78 15.79
C LEU A 270 18.45 1.72 14.82
N PRO A 271 17.77 0.65 15.26
CA PRO A 271 17.14 -0.33 14.34
C PRO A 271 15.76 0.10 13.83
N ASP A 272 15.21 1.21 14.32
CA ASP A 272 13.86 1.68 13.98
C ASP A 272 13.75 2.12 12.52
N ALA A 273 12.97 1.41 11.71
CA ALA A 273 12.77 1.79 10.31
C ALA A 273 11.31 1.78 9.89
N ALA A 274 11.01 2.58 8.87
CA ALA A 274 9.83 2.49 8.05
C ALA A 274 10.25 2.29 6.59
N GLU A 275 9.48 1.50 5.86
CA GLU A 275 9.61 1.30 4.42
C GLU A 275 8.39 1.86 3.71
N PHE A 276 8.63 2.70 2.70
CA PHE A 276 7.62 3.26 1.82
C PHE A 276 7.90 2.81 0.41
N THR A 277 6.92 2.16 -0.20
CA THR A 277 6.95 1.75 -1.60
C THR A 277 5.96 2.60 -2.38
N TYR A 278 6.45 3.30 -3.38
CA TYR A 278 5.67 4.08 -4.32
C TYR A 278 5.59 3.34 -5.65
N ARG A 279 4.39 3.29 -6.23
CA ARG A 279 4.17 2.76 -7.58
C ARG A 279 3.40 3.79 -8.41
N VAL A 280 3.90 4.02 -9.62
CA VAL A 280 3.23 4.81 -10.65
C VAL A 280 2.84 3.85 -11.77
N PRO A 281 1.55 3.48 -11.88
CA PRO A 281 1.05 2.65 -12.96
C PRO A 281 1.29 3.31 -14.32
N ARG A 282 1.37 2.49 -15.38
CA ARG A 282 1.40 2.99 -16.75
C ARG A 282 0.17 3.87 -17.04
N HIS A 283 -1.02 3.43 -16.67
CA HIS A 283 -2.26 4.14 -16.95
C HIS A 283 -2.93 4.64 -15.67
N GLY A 284 -3.52 5.83 -15.76
CA GLY A 284 -4.25 6.50 -14.71
C GLY A 284 -3.40 7.46 -13.89
N THR A 285 -4.07 8.46 -13.33
CA THR A 285 -3.49 9.52 -12.51
C THR A 285 -3.40 9.13 -11.03
N VAL A 286 -2.87 7.94 -10.75
CA VAL A 286 -2.85 7.34 -9.41
C VAL A 286 -1.42 7.09 -8.92
N LEU A 287 -1.06 7.66 -7.78
CA LEU A 287 0.13 7.27 -7.03
C LEU A 287 -0.26 6.27 -5.95
N VAL A 288 0.28 5.06 -6.00
CA VAL A 288 0.05 4.05 -4.94
C VAL A 288 1.21 4.09 -3.96
N GLN A 289 0.92 4.35 -2.69
CA GLN A 289 1.88 4.27 -1.59
C GLN A 289 1.52 3.08 -0.70
N THR A 290 2.46 2.16 -0.57
CA THR A 290 2.42 1.09 0.41
C THR A 290 3.42 1.44 1.51
N GLU A 291 2.99 1.33 2.76
CA GLU A 291 3.85 1.53 3.92
C GLU A 291 4.01 0.24 4.71
N ARG A 292 5.19 0.08 5.30
CA ARG A 292 5.50 -1.01 6.21
C ARG A 292 6.31 -0.49 7.37
N LEU A 293 5.81 -0.68 8.58
CA LEU A 293 6.43 -0.20 9.80
C LEU A 293 7.20 -1.32 10.49
N ALA A 294 8.40 -0.99 10.99
CA ALA A 294 9.36 -1.94 11.54
C ALA A 294 9.62 -3.12 10.59
N PRO A 295 10.14 -2.86 9.38
CA PRO A 295 10.43 -3.92 8.44
C PRO A 295 11.59 -4.82 8.90
N GLU A 296 12.42 -4.39 9.86
CA GLU A 296 13.60 -5.11 10.34
C GLU A 296 13.36 -5.94 11.62
N GLY A 297 14.07 -7.06 11.72
CA GLY A 297 14.21 -7.87 12.94
C GLY A 297 13.35 -9.15 12.99
N ASP A 298 13.76 -10.07 13.86
CA ASP A 298 12.87 -11.13 14.35
C ASP A 298 11.64 -10.50 15.01
N PRO A 299 10.47 -11.16 15.02
CA PRO A 299 9.28 -10.65 15.70
C PRO A 299 9.58 -10.45 17.19
N THR A 300 9.97 -9.24 17.60
CA THR A 300 10.06 -8.89 19.00
C THR A 300 8.68 -8.50 19.50
N PRO A 301 8.34 -8.78 20.76
CA PRO A 301 7.14 -8.24 21.39
C PRO A 301 7.15 -6.71 21.50
N GLU A 302 8.30 -6.07 21.21
CA GLU A 302 8.56 -4.69 21.56
C GLU A 302 8.06 -3.64 20.57
N VAL A 303 7.82 -4.02 19.31
CA VAL A 303 7.25 -3.07 18.35
C VAL A 303 5.75 -3.09 18.51
N VAL A 304 5.22 -2.00 19.08
CA VAL A 304 3.79 -1.88 19.28
C VAL A 304 3.13 -1.09 18.19
N GLY A 305 3.73 -0.12 17.49
CA GLY A 305 2.94 0.65 16.52
C GLY A 305 3.52 1.93 15.95
N ALA A 306 2.62 2.83 15.54
CA ALA A 306 2.92 4.22 15.21
C ALA A 306 1.96 5.21 15.90
N ALA A 307 2.44 6.43 16.11
CA ALA A 307 1.71 7.62 16.53
C ALA A 307 2.01 8.76 15.54
N GLU A 308 1.24 9.85 15.58
CA GLU A 308 1.43 11.02 14.69
C GLU A 308 1.55 10.67 13.20
N HIS A 309 0.86 9.60 12.81
CA HIS A 309 1.05 8.93 11.54
C HIS A 309 0.41 9.74 10.41
N ARG A 310 1.23 10.31 9.54
CA ARG A 310 0.87 11.04 8.33
C ARG A 310 1.48 10.34 7.12
N LEU A 311 0.63 9.87 6.23
CA LEU A 311 1.02 9.22 4.98
C LEU A 311 1.65 10.21 4.02
N LEU A 312 1.17 11.45 4.06
CA LEU A 312 1.65 12.58 3.28
C LEU A 312 1.57 13.84 4.14
N ALA A 313 2.68 14.57 4.24
CA ALA A 313 2.81 15.82 4.96
C ALA A 313 3.69 16.80 4.18
N GLY A 314 3.38 18.10 4.32
CA GLY A 314 4.10 19.21 3.68
C GLY A 314 3.13 20.19 3.04
N ARG A 315 3.62 21.12 2.22
CA ARG A 315 2.76 22.05 1.47
C ARG A 315 2.48 21.52 0.06
N LEU A 316 1.20 21.35 -0.24
CA LEU A 316 0.68 20.92 -1.53
C LEU A 316 -0.44 21.86 -1.96
N VAL A 317 -0.36 22.35 -3.19
CA VAL A 317 -1.39 23.19 -3.81
C VAL A 317 -1.86 22.54 -5.09
N LEU A 318 -3.17 22.30 -5.19
CA LEU A 318 -3.81 21.92 -6.45
C LEU A 318 -4.05 23.20 -7.24
N GLY A 319 -3.50 23.33 -8.45
CA GLY A 319 -3.48 24.57 -9.23
C GLY A 319 -2.48 25.61 -8.72
N ASP A 320 -2.87 26.89 -8.77
CA ASP A 320 -1.97 28.02 -8.52
C ASP A 320 -2.15 28.68 -7.15
N SER A 321 -3.25 28.36 -6.43
CA SER A 321 -3.62 29.04 -5.19
C SER A 321 -4.14 28.09 -4.12
N ALA A 322 -3.56 28.20 -2.92
CA ALA A 322 -4.04 27.48 -1.74
C ALA A 322 -5.38 28.03 -1.20
N ALA A 323 -5.73 29.27 -1.52
CA ALA A 323 -6.94 29.91 -1.01
C ALA A 323 -8.24 29.27 -1.54
N SER A 324 -8.17 28.65 -2.71
CA SER A 324 -9.30 27.98 -3.37
C SER A 324 -9.44 26.51 -2.98
N MET A 325 -8.50 25.97 -2.19
CA MET A 325 -8.54 24.57 -1.77
C MET A 325 -9.53 24.36 -0.62
N GLN A 326 -10.30 23.29 -0.71
CA GLN A 326 -11.29 22.90 0.28
C GLN A 326 -11.20 21.41 0.57
N VAL A 327 -11.52 21.01 1.80
CA VAL A 327 -11.72 19.61 2.15
C VAL A 327 -13.20 19.30 2.03
N ILE A 328 -13.55 18.37 1.16
CA ILE A 328 -14.93 17.90 0.97
C ILE A 328 -15.02 16.46 1.47
N ARG A 329 -16.14 16.12 2.10
CA ARG A 329 -16.42 14.78 2.60
C ARG A 329 -17.33 14.07 1.61
N VAL A 330 -16.85 12.97 1.04
CA VAL A 330 -17.63 12.13 0.13
C VAL A 330 -18.06 10.85 0.84
N PRO A 331 -19.25 10.29 0.57
CA PRO A 331 -19.68 9.05 1.21
C PRO A 331 -18.69 7.90 0.96
N ALA A 332 -18.21 7.22 2.02
CA ALA A 332 -17.26 6.09 1.91
C ALA A 332 -17.89 4.78 1.37
N GLY A 333 -19.05 4.87 0.70
CA GLY A 333 -19.83 3.71 0.25
C GLY A 333 -20.58 2.99 1.39
N LEU A 334 -21.57 2.17 1.01
CA LEU A 334 -22.52 1.55 1.96
C LEU A 334 -22.00 0.27 2.65
N ARG A 335 -20.76 -0.20 2.43
CA ARG A 335 -20.32 -1.48 3.01
C ARG A 335 -19.94 -1.36 4.48
N ARG A 336 -20.52 -2.23 5.32
CA ARG A 336 -20.28 -2.29 6.78
C ARG A 336 -18.80 -2.36 7.14
N LEU A 337 -18.00 -3.13 6.39
CA LEU A 337 -16.56 -3.31 6.62
C LEU A 337 -15.74 -2.03 6.35
N THR A 338 -16.09 -1.26 5.33
CA THR A 338 -15.47 0.06 5.08
C THR A 338 -15.86 1.07 6.15
N ARG A 339 -17.13 1.01 6.61
CA ARG A 339 -17.62 1.89 7.68
C ARG A 339 -16.95 1.64 9.02
N THR A 340 -16.63 0.39 9.33
CA THR A 340 -15.96 0.03 10.59
C THR A 340 -14.54 0.57 10.70
N THR A 341 -13.93 0.99 9.59
CA THR A 341 -12.53 1.41 9.57
C THR A 341 -12.32 2.86 9.19
N ASN A 342 -13.06 3.37 8.22
CA ASN A 342 -12.91 4.74 7.71
C ASN A 342 -14.09 5.64 8.12
N GLY A 343 -15.05 5.11 8.89
CA GLY A 343 -16.29 5.79 9.18
C GLY A 343 -17.17 5.92 7.93
N HIS A 344 -18.04 6.94 7.91
CA HIS A 344 -19.05 7.10 6.86
C HIS A 344 -18.58 7.87 5.63
N PHE A 345 -17.40 8.51 5.70
CA PHE A 345 -16.94 9.46 4.69
C PHE A 345 -15.45 9.31 4.41
N LEU A 346 -15.05 9.53 3.16
CA LEU A 346 -13.68 9.80 2.76
C LEU A 346 -13.53 11.31 2.54
N GLU A 347 -12.35 11.84 2.81
CA GLU A 347 -12.07 13.26 2.59
C GLU A 347 -11.27 13.44 1.30
N ALA A 348 -11.71 14.39 0.48
CA ALA A 348 -11.04 14.81 -0.75
C ALA A 348 -10.55 16.24 -0.58
N LEU A 349 -9.35 16.54 -1.08
CA LEU A 349 -8.89 17.91 -1.28
C LEU A 349 -9.32 18.36 -2.67
N VAL A 350 -10.01 19.49 -2.76
CA VAL A 350 -10.62 19.97 -4.00
C VAL A 350 -10.19 21.41 -4.25
N ASN A 351 -9.77 21.72 -5.46
CA ASN A 351 -9.69 23.08 -5.96
C ASN A 351 -10.57 23.21 -7.22
N ARG A 352 -11.76 23.79 -7.04
CA ARG A 352 -12.74 23.96 -8.13
C ARG A 352 -12.24 24.89 -9.23
N ASP A 353 -11.52 25.95 -8.86
CA ASP A 353 -11.00 26.94 -9.82
C ASP A 353 -9.93 26.31 -10.72
N ALA A 354 -9.15 25.37 -10.16
CA ALA A 354 -8.16 24.61 -10.91
C ALA A 354 -8.75 23.41 -11.65
N GLY A 355 -10.02 23.06 -11.43
CA GLY A 355 -10.62 21.86 -11.97
C GLY A 355 -9.92 20.56 -11.53
N LEU A 356 -9.34 20.54 -10.32
CA LEU A 356 -8.49 19.44 -9.85
C LEU A 356 -8.79 19.07 -8.39
N SER A 357 -8.84 17.77 -8.13
CA SER A 357 -8.96 17.20 -6.80
C SER A 357 -7.92 16.11 -6.54
N LEU A 358 -7.62 15.89 -5.27
CA LEU A 358 -6.83 14.78 -4.75
C LEU A 358 -7.70 13.97 -3.77
N LEU A 359 -7.89 12.70 -4.09
CA LEU A 359 -8.62 11.75 -3.27
C LEU A 359 -7.67 10.66 -2.72
N PRO A 360 -7.33 10.65 -1.43
CA PRO A 360 -6.65 9.53 -0.79
C PRO A 360 -7.64 8.38 -0.53
N VAL A 361 -7.54 7.32 -1.33
CA VAL A 361 -8.38 6.13 -1.20
C VAL A 361 -7.59 4.99 -0.55
N PRO A 362 -8.02 4.49 0.61
CA PRO A 362 -7.36 3.37 1.25
C PRO A 362 -7.71 2.05 0.58
N TYR A 363 -6.68 1.25 0.29
CA TYR A 363 -6.88 -0.06 -0.34
C TYR A 363 -7.11 -1.17 0.70
N VAL A 364 -6.43 -1.10 1.85
CA VAL A 364 -6.64 -2.05 2.96
C VAL A 364 -7.50 -1.45 4.06
N GLN A 365 -8.13 -2.34 4.84
CA GLN A 365 -9.05 -2.00 5.92
C GLN A 365 -8.49 -1.01 6.94
N THR A 366 -7.17 -0.84 7.08
CA THR A 366 -6.60 0.17 7.96
C THR A 366 -6.00 1.36 7.22
N GLY A 367 -6.20 1.56 5.92
CA GLY A 367 -5.54 2.68 5.21
C GLY A 367 -6.24 4.04 5.43
N SER A 368 -5.44 5.12 5.45
CA SER A 368 -5.79 6.56 5.54
C SER A 368 -6.73 7.01 6.67
N GLY A 369 -6.22 7.87 7.54
CA GLY A 369 -6.97 8.70 8.48
C GLY A 369 -7.41 10.04 7.85
N PRO A 370 -7.80 11.02 8.69
CA PRO A 370 -8.37 12.29 8.21
C PRO A 370 -7.38 13.12 7.40
N LEU A 371 -7.91 13.92 6.49
CA LEU A 371 -7.22 14.94 5.74
C LEU A 371 -7.34 16.27 6.49
N THR A 372 -6.19 16.85 6.82
CA THR A 372 -6.09 18.15 7.49
C THR A 372 -5.47 19.17 6.55
N LEU A 373 -6.14 20.30 6.38
CA LEU A 373 -5.68 21.44 5.59
C LEU A 373 -5.40 22.62 6.53
N GLY A 374 -4.13 23.00 6.62
CA GLY A 374 -3.63 24.15 7.36
C GLY A 374 -3.45 25.40 6.48
N ARG A 375 -2.97 26.48 7.10
CA ARG A 375 -2.69 27.74 6.40
C ARG A 375 -1.62 27.56 5.32
N GLY A 376 -1.77 28.31 4.21
CA GLY A 376 -0.76 28.35 3.14
C GLY A 376 -0.63 27.08 2.31
N GLY A 377 -1.60 26.17 2.36
CA GLY A 377 -1.59 24.90 1.64
C GLY A 377 -0.86 23.76 2.36
N ALA A 378 -0.64 23.89 3.67
CA ALA A 378 -0.11 22.79 4.48
C ALA A 378 -1.14 21.66 4.51
N LEU A 379 -0.78 20.50 3.96
CA LEU A 379 -1.60 19.31 3.88
C LEU A 379 -1.01 18.23 4.79
N ALA A 380 -1.87 17.56 5.53
CA ALA A 380 -1.54 16.31 6.20
C ALA A 380 -2.64 15.28 5.95
N ILE A 381 -2.28 14.14 5.37
CA ILE A 381 -3.18 12.99 5.21
C ILE A 381 -2.79 11.97 6.27
N GLY A 382 -3.66 11.75 7.25
CA GLY A 382 -3.42 10.81 8.33
C GLY A 382 -3.25 9.37 7.82
N GLY A 383 -2.48 8.58 8.54
CA GLY A 383 -2.55 7.12 8.50
C GLY A 383 -3.61 6.61 9.48
N PRO A 384 -3.84 5.29 9.57
CA PRO A 384 -4.69 4.72 10.61
C PRO A 384 -4.19 5.03 12.01
N GLY A 385 -5.14 5.42 12.88
CA GLY A 385 -4.84 5.64 14.30
C GLY A 385 -4.58 4.35 15.10
N THR A 386 -4.91 3.17 14.57
CA THR A 386 -4.88 1.90 15.31
C THR A 386 -3.74 0.96 14.89
N PHE A 387 -2.65 1.45 14.28
CA PHE A 387 -1.44 0.64 14.17
C PHE A 387 -0.79 0.50 15.54
N GLN A 388 -1.44 -0.25 16.43
CA GLN A 388 -0.91 -0.63 17.73
C GLN A 388 -1.20 -2.11 18.01
N ARG A 389 -0.20 -2.88 18.47
CA ARG A 389 -0.40 -4.21 19.03
C ARG A 389 -1.15 -4.02 20.34
N THR A 390 -2.23 -4.77 20.53
CA THR A 390 -2.97 -4.77 21.80
C THR A 390 -3.19 -6.20 22.25
N ALA A 391 -3.19 -6.44 23.57
CA ALA A 391 -3.49 -7.77 24.12
C ALA A 391 -4.86 -8.30 23.64
N ALA A 392 -5.83 -7.40 23.45
CA ALA A 392 -7.17 -7.73 22.95
C ALA A 392 -7.21 -8.18 21.48
N ALA A 393 -6.21 -7.81 20.67
CA ALA A 393 -6.18 -8.10 19.23
C ALA A 393 -5.44 -9.41 18.86
N ASN A 394 -4.90 -10.16 19.82
CA ASN A 394 -4.06 -11.35 19.58
C ASN A 394 -2.88 -11.08 18.63
N SER A 395 -2.36 -9.85 18.63
CA SER A 395 -1.37 -9.35 17.67
C SER A 395 0.08 -9.62 18.07
N SER A 396 0.33 -10.46 19.08
CA SER A 396 1.66 -10.71 19.65
C SER A 396 2.66 -11.29 18.65
N THR A 397 2.18 -11.85 17.53
CA THR A 397 3.01 -12.43 16.46
C THR A 397 3.12 -11.55 15.20
N LEU A 398 2.54 -10.34 15.19
CA LEU A 398 2.58 -9.48 14.00
C LEU A 398 4.00 -9.00 13.73
N ARG A 399 4.65 -9.52 12.68
CA ARG A 399 6.02 -9.13 12.31
C ARG A 399 6.16 -7.67 11.89
N ALA A 400 5.11 -7.09 11.29
CA ALA A 400 5.10 -5.72 10.82
C ALA A 400 3.66 -5.23 10.68
N PHE A 401 3.50 -3.92 10.67
CA PHE A 401 2.26 -3.25 10.26
C PHE A 401 2.39 -2.85 8.80
N TRP A 402 1.29 -2.93 8.06
CA TRP A 402 1.27 -2.54 6.65
C TRP A 402 0.00 -1.80 6.29
N GLY A 403 0.14 -0.79 5.44
CA GLY A 403 -0.94 0.02 4.90
C GLY A 403 -0.74 0.27 3.42
N GLU A 404 -1.82 0.53 2.69
CA GLU A 404 -1.75 0.96 1.29
C GLU A 404 -2.83 1.99 1.02
N VAL A 405 -2.42 3.10 0.41
CA VAL A 405 -3.28 4.22 0.02
C VAL A 405 -2.97 4.61 -1.41
N ARG A 406 -4.03 4.97 -2.13
CA ARG A 406 -3.99 5.44 -3.51
C ARG A 406 -4.32 6.92 -3.50
N PHE A 407 -3.37 7.73 -3.95
CA PHE A 407 -3.58 9.15 -4.16
C PHE A 407 -4.06 9.35 -5.60
N VAL A 408 -5.37 9.56 -5.76
CA VAL A 408 -6.03 9.72 -7.05
C VAL A 408 -6.15 11.21 -7.37
N PHE A 409 -5.46 11.66 -8.42
CA PHE A 409 -5.61 13.02 -8.95
C PHE A 409 -6.70 13.01 -10.02
N THR A 410 -7.74 13.83 -9.90
CA THR A 410 -8.93 13.72 -10.78
C THR A 410 -9.52 15.10 -11.10
N PRO A 411 -10.09 15.29 -12.30
CA PRO A 411 -10.85 16.50 -12.63
C PRO A 411 -12.23 16.56 -11.95
N ALA A 412 -12.66 15.50 -11.25
CA ALA A 412 -13.89 15.52 -10.46
C ALA A 412 -13.75 16.53 -9.31
N VAL A 413 -14.61 17.55 -9.27
CA VAL A 413 -14.56 18.64 -8.27
C VAL A 413 -15.86 18.83 -7.48
N ASP A 414 -16.89 18.05 -7.80
CA ASP A 414 -18.15 17.97 -7.06
C ASP A 414 -18.26 16.64 -6.30
N GLU A 415 -19.16 16.60 -5.31
CA GLU A 415 -19.30 15.47 -4.39
C GLU A 415 -19.74 14.18 -5.10
N GLU A 416 -20.60 14.28 -6.12
CA GLU A 416 -21.14 13.11 -6.83
C GLU A 416 -20.07 12.48 -7.72
N ALA A 417 -19.37 13.28 -8.52
CA ALA A 417 -18.26 12.82 -9.34
C ALA A 417 -17.11 12.23 -8.48
N LEU A 418 -16.78 12.89 -7.36
CA LEU A 418 -15.78 12.37 -6.43
C LEU A 418 -16.23 11.08 -5.74
N TRP A 419 -17.53 10.90 -5.49
CA TRP A 419 -18.07 9.66 -4.95
C TRP A 419 -17.93 8.49 -5.93
N HIS A 420 -18.12 8.73 -7.23
CA HIS A 420 -17.84 7.74 -8.26
C HIS A 420 -16.36 7.35 -8.31
N GLU A 421 -15.46 8.34 -8.30
CA GLU A 421 -14.01 8.08 -8.23
C GLU A 421 -13.63 7.29 -6.97
N ALA A 422 -14.21 7.64 -5.82
CA ALA A 422 -14.01 6.92 -4.58
C ALA A 422 -14.45 5.45 -4.68
N ARG A 423 -15.66 5.20 -5.20
CA ARG A 423 -16.20 3.84 -5.38
C ARG A 423 -15.33 2.99 -6.29
N ARG A 424 -14.94 3.54 -7.44
CA ARG A 424 -14.04 2.89 -8.40
C ARG A 424 -12.74 2.46 -7.73
N ASN A 425 -12.11 3.36 -6.99
CA ASN A 425 -10.77 3.15 -6.44
C ASN A 425 -10.74 2.39 -5.11
N LEU A 426 -11.85 2.37 -4.34
CA LEU A 426 -11.95 1.66 -3.07
C LEU A 426 -12.09 0.15 -3.26
N GLN A 427 -12.64 -0.28 -4.39
CA GLN A 427 -12.72 -1.68 -4.80
C GLN A 427 -12.01 -1.84 -6.14
N PRO A 428 -10.67 -1.87 -6.15
CA PRO A 428 -10.00 -2.28 -7.37
C PRO A 428 -10.41 -3.67 -7.78
N LEU A 429 -10.13 -3.96 -9.04
CA LEU A 429 -10.14 -5.33 -9.54
C LEU A 429 -9.13 -6.19 -8.76
N VAL A 430 -9.67 -7.15 -8.01
CA VAL A 430 -8.90 -8.18 -7.30
C VAL A 430 -9.26 -9.53 -7.91
N ALA A 431 -8.25 -10.35 -8.20
CA ALA A 431 -8.50 -11.70 -8.65
C ALA A 431 -8.71 -12.67 -7.49
N ILE A 432 -9.66 -13.59 -7.65
CA ILE A 432 -9.72 -14.83 -6.88
C ILE A 432 -8.74 -15.80 -7.54
N VAL A 433 -7.85 -16.38 -6.74
CA VAL A 433 -6.85 -17.36 -7.18
C VAL A 433 -7.27 -18.73 -6.72
N ASP A 434 -7.54 -19.61 -7.67
CA ASP A 434 -7.85 -21.01 -7.41
C ASP A 434 -6.65 -21.88 -7.81
N GLU A 435 -6.32 -22.88 -6.97
CA GLU A 435 -5.42 -23.95 -7.38
C GLU A 435 -6.08 -24.72 -8.54
N PRO A 436 -5.32 -25.18 -9.54
CA PRO A 436 -5.85 -26.06 -10.58
C PRO A 436 -6.50 -27.26 -9.89
N THR A 437 -7.72 -27.64 -10.29
CA THR A 437 -8.60 -28.67 -9.67
C THR A 437 -9.45 -28.25 -8.45
N LEU A 438 -9.21 -27.08 -7.84
CA LEU A 438 -10.10 -26.57 -6.80
C LEU A 438 -11.27 -25.81 -7.43
N GLY A 439 -12.41 -26.47 -7.55
CA GLY A 439 -13.67 -25.76 -7.81
C GLY A 439 -14.12 -24.94 -6.60
N PRO A 440 -15.01 -23.93 -6.76
CA PRO A 440 -15.51 -23.10 -5.66
C PRO A 440 -16.09 -23.87 -4.47
N ALA A 441 -16.66 -25.05 -4.71
CA ALA A 441 -17.17 -25.93 -3.65
C ALA A 441 -16.04 -26.55 -2.82
N ALA A 442 -14.93 -26.95 -3.44
CA ALA A 442 -13.76 -27.49 -2.77
C ALA A 442 -13.04 -26.42 -1.94
N CYS A 443 -12.88 -25.21 -2.49
CA CYS A 443 -12.35 -24.06 -1.74
C CYS A 443 -13.20 -23.80 -0.48
N ARG A 444 -14.53 -23.71 -0.61
CA ARG A 444 -15.43 -23.52 0.54
C ARG A 444 -15.35 -24.64 1.58
N ALA A 445 -15.19 -25.89 1.14
CA ALA A 445 -15.03 -27.03 2.04
C ALA A 445 -13.67 -27.04 2.77
N ALA A 446 -12.62 -26.50 2.15
CA ALA A 446 -11.30 -26.38 2.74
C ALA A 446 -11.17 -25.18 3.71
N MET A 447 -11.99 -24.13 3.56
CA MET A 447 -11.92 -22.91 4.40
C MET A 447 -11.90 -23.18 5.92
N PRO A 448 -12.73 -24.09 6.49
CA PRO A 448 -12.66 -24.40 7.93
C PRO A 448 -11.32 -25.03 8.34
N ALA A 449 -10.74 -25.87 7.48
CA ALA A 449 -9.43 -26.50 7.73
C ALA A 449 -8.29 -25.47 7.62
N ILE A 450 -8.33 -24.56 6.65
CA ILE A 450 -7.37 -23.45 6.48
C ILE A 450 -7.44 -22.48 7.68
N ALA A 451 -8.66 -22.12 8.10
CA ALA A 451 -8.89 -21.31 9.28
C ALA A 451 -8.36 -21.99 10.56
N SER A 452 -8.50 -23.31 10.66
CA SER A 452 -8.03 -24.10 11.80
C SER A 452 -6.51 -24.34 11.78
N ALA A 453 -5.90 -24.54 10.61
CA ALA A 453 -4.45 -24.71 10.46
C ALA A 453 -3.70 -23.41 10.79
N SER A 454 -4.26 -22.27 10.38
CA SER A 454 -3.79 -20.93 10.79
C SER A 454 -3.89 -20.70 12.31
N MET A 455 -4.72 -21.48 13.02
CA MET A 455 -4.79 -21.49 14.48
C MET A 455 -3.89 -22.55 15.12
N LYS A 456 -3.65 -23.71 14.50
CA LYS A 456 -2.84 -24.80 15.05
C LYS A 456 -1.32 -24.62 14.89
N SER A 457 -0.85 -23.86 13.90
CA SER A 457 0.58 -23.45 13.88
C SER A 457 0.96 -22.57 15.09
N LYS A 458 -0.02 -22.11 15.89
CA LYS A 458 0.17 -21.32 17.11
C LYS A 458 0.53 -22.13 18.35
N THR A 459 0.39 -23.46 18.36
CA THR A 459 0.65 -24.28 19.56
C THR A 459 1.83 -25.24 19.44
N GLY A 460 2.42 -25.39 18.24
CA GLY A 460 3.51 -26.35 17.99
C GLY A 460 4.91 -25.91 18.48
N GLY A 461 5.11 -24.64 18.84
CA GLY A 461 6.44 -24.10 19.18
C GLY A 461 6.89 -24.26 20.64
N ALA A 462 6.03 -24.75 21.55
CA ALA A 462 6.32 -24.78 23.00
C ALA A 462 6.41 -26.19 23.61
N ALA A 463 6.44 -27.25 22.79
CA ALA A 463 6.55 -28.63 23.29
C ALA A 463 7.95 -29.20 23.04
N GLY A 464 8.95 -28.69 23.78
CA GLY A 464 10.33 -29.13 23.54
C GLY A 464 11.37 -28.76 24.59
N ARG A 465 10.99 -28.42 25.83
CA ARG A 465 11.94 -28.40 26.97
C ARG A 465 11.25 -28.94 28.22
N ARG A 466 11.40 -30.25 28.45
CA ARG A 466 11.11 -30.87 29.74
C ARG A 466 12.25 -30.53 30.70
N THR A 467 11.97 -29.68 31.69
CA THR A 467 12.69 -29.69 32.97
C THR A 467 12.03 -30.72 33.89
N PRO A 468 12.80 -31.47 34.71
CA PRO A 468 12.25 -32.49 35.61
C PRO A 468 11.56 -31.85 36.82
N PRO A 469 10.65 -32.57 37.51
CA PRO A 469 9.87 -31.99 38.59
C PRO A 469 10.68 -31.98 39.89
N CYS A 470 10.78 -30.80 40.52
CA CYS A 470 11.11 -30.72 41.94
C CYS A 470 9.85 -31.00 42.76
N SER A 471 9.99 -32.01 43.61
CA SER A 471 9.08 -32.49 44.63
C SER A 471 8.90 -31.50 45.79
N GLY A 472 7.68 -31.45 46.32
CA GLY A 472 7.44 -31.33 47.76
C GLY A 472 7.25 -29.93 48.33
N CYS A 473 6.00 -29.56 48.60
CA CYS A 473 5.52 -29.35 49.98
C CYS A 473 4.02 -29.06 49.98
N SER A 474 3.27 -29.96 50.61
CA SER A 474 1.87 -29.78 50.99
C SER A 474 1.79 -29.10 52.36
N ALA A 475 0.71 -28.32 52.56
CA ALA A 475 -0.26 -28.44 53.65
C ALA A 475 -0.58 -27.16 54.48
N ILE A 476 -1.92 -26.91 54.61
CA ILE A 476 -2.68 -26.35 55.75
C ILE A 476 -2.65 -24.81 55.94
N ALA A 477 -3.71 -24.06 56.33
CA ALA A 477 -5.18 -24.15 56.36
C ALA A 477 -5.76 -22.82 56.92
N ARG A 478 -7.02 -22.49 56.56
CA ARG A 478 -8.02 -21.59 57.27
C ARG A 478 -7.66 -20.08 57.36
N SER A 479 -8.58 -19.09 57.34
CA SER A 479 -9.98 -19.00 57.78
C SER A 479 -10.77 -17.83 57.12
N SER A 480 -12.11 -17.98 57.12
CA SER A 480 -13.25 -17.03 57.20
C SER A 480 -13.03 -15.50 57.02
N THR A 481 -13.94 -14.70 56.43
CA THR A 481 -15.38 -14.55 56.78
C THR A 481 -16.16 -13.72 55.74
N ARG A 482 -17.49 -13.93 55.72
CA ARG A 482 -18.57 -13.42 54.85
C ARG A 482 -18.78 -11.90 54.83
N CYS A 483 -19.39 -11.39 53.73
CA CYS A 483 -20.69 -10.71 53.73
C CYS A 483 -21.28 -10.54 52.30
N SER A 484 -22.55 -10.90 52.14
CA SER A 484 -23.53 -10.57 51.08
C SER A 484 -24.89 -10.50 51.82
N PRO A 485 -26.03 -10.01 51.27
CA PRO A 485 -26.37 -9.70 49.86
C PRO A 485 -27.21 -8.39 49.68
N ALA A 486 -27.52 -8.01 48.43
CA ALA A 486 -28.85 -7.49 48.04
C ALA A 486 -28.93 -7.27 46.51
N ASP A 487 -29.93 -7.89 45.89
CA ASP A 487 -30.48 -7.70 44.54
C ASP A 487 -31.92 -8.26 44.61
N PRO A 488 -32.86 -8.02 43.65
CA PRO A 488 -33.06 -6.93 42.67
C PRO A 488 -34.58 -6.49 42.69
N PRO A 489 -35.28 -5.92 41.65
CA PRO A 489 -35.52 -6.49 40.30
C PRO A 489 -35.79 -5.41 39.19
N PRO A 490 -36.51 -5.67 38.07
CA PRO A 490 -35.98 -6.05 36.76
C PRO A 490 -36.30 -5.04 35.62
N ARG A 491 -35.58 -5.09 34.49
CA ARG A 491 -36.05 -4.49 33.22
C ARG A 491 -36.06 -5.50 32.07
N ARG A 492 -37.19 -5.48 31.37
CA ARG A 492 -37.67 -6.42 30.35
C ARG A 492 -36.80 -6.48 29.08
N PRO A 493 -36.87 -7.59 28.33
CA PRO A 493 -36.24 -7.74 27.02
C PRO A 493 -37.10 -7.10 25.92
N THR A 494 -36.48 -6.27 25.07
CA THR A 494 -37.11 -5.79 23.84
C THR A 494 -37.04 -6.88 22.78
N ARG A 495 -38.21 -7.29 22.29
CA ARG A 495 -38.40 -8.28 21.22
C ARG A 495 -37.70 -7.84 19.92
N LEU A 496 -36.87 -8.73 19.38
CA LEU A 496 -36.53 -8.74 17.95
C LEU A 496 -37.80 -9.05 17.15
N SER A 497 -38.13 -8.17 16.22
CA SER A 497 -39.16 -8.40 15.20
C SER A 497 -38.47 -8.97 13.97
N ILE A 498 -38.75 -10.25 13.69
CA ILE A 498 -38.41 -10.93 12.45
C ILE A 498 -39.45 -10.50 11.40
N PHE A 499 -39.03 -9.80 10.35
CA PHE A 499 -39.84 -9.62 9.14
C PHE A 499 -39.31 -10.54 8.03
N PRO A 500 -40.19 -11.28 7.34
CA PRO A 500 -39.80 -12.26 6.34
C PRO A 500 -39.47 -11.60 4.99
N LEU A 501 -38.58 -12.29 4.26
CA LEU A 501 -38.20 -12.08 2.87
C LEU A 501 -39.42 -11.81 1.96
N GLY A 502 -39.48 -10.59 1.43
CA GLY A 502 -40.39 -10.23 0.33
C GLY A 502 -39.85 -10.71 -1.01
N ARG A 503 -40.70 -11.46 -1.73
CA ARG A 503 -40.49 -11.99 -3.08
C ARG A 503 -40.18 -10.91 -4.11
N ALA A 504 -39.34 -11.27 -5.07
CA ALA A 504 -39.08 -10.52 -6.31
C ALA A 504 -40.38 -10.32 -7.12
N PRO A 505 -40.58 -9.15 -7.76
CA PRO A 505 -41.64 -8.98 -8.73
C PRO A 505 -41.20 -9.51 -10.10
N SER A 506 -42.04 -10.39 -10.67
CA SER A 506 -42.03 -10.83 -12.06
C SER A 506 -42.33 -9.66 -13.02
N PRO A 507 -41.91 -9.73 -14.30
CA PRO A 507 -42.02 -8.62 -15.24
C PRO A 507 -43.48 -8.45 -15.73
N PRO A 508 -43.95 -7.22 -16.00
CA PRO A 508 -45.23 -7.04 -16.64
C PRO A 508 -45.13 -7.35 -18.15
N ALA A 509 -46.18 -8.01 -18.61
CA ALA A 509 -46.40 -8.46 -19.96
C ALA A 509 -46.60 -7.31 -20.97
N ARG A 510 -46.17 -7.62 -22.19
CA ARG A 510 -46.57 -7.11 -23.50
C ARG A 510 -48.00 -6.52 -23.53
N ALA A 511 -48.12 -5.26 -23.95
CA ALA A 511 -49.36 -4.71 -24.48
C ALA A 511 -49.09 -4.04 -25.83
N THR A 512 -49.71 -4.59 -26.87
CA THR A 512 -49.79 -4.05 -28.23
C THR A 512 -50.98 -3.11 -28.36
N ARG A 513 -50.80 -1.85 -28.83
CA ARG A 513 -51.61 -1.24 -29.93
C ARG A 513 -51.26 0.23 -30.24
N ARG A 514 -50.96 0.44 -31.54
CA ARG A 514 -51.43 1.50 -32.47
C ARG A 514 -51.30 3.01 -32.16
N THR A 515 -50.30 3.61 -32.83
CA THR A 515 -50.35 4.71 -33.81
C THR A 515 -51.26 5.94 -33.61
N ARG A 516 -50.62 7.11 -33.49
CA ARG A 516 -50.75 8.40 -34.22
C ARG A 516 -49.57 9.26 -33.70
N GLY A 517 -48.65 9.85 -34.46
CA GLY A 517 -48.73 10.52 -35.74
C GLY A 517 -48.43 12.00 -35.50
N VAL A 518 -47.15 12.38 -35.38
CA VAL A 518 -46.66 13.78 -35.47
C VAL A 518 -45.23 13.75 -36.01
N SER A 519 -45.03 14.50 -37.09
CA SER A 519 -43.82 14.67 -37.91
C SER A 519 -42.87 15.75 -37.34
N ILE A 520 -41.71 15.96 -38.00
CA ILE A 520 -40.77 17.14 -38.02
C ILE A 520 -39.30 16.73 -37.67
N PRO A 521 -38.24 17.23 -38.35
CA PRO A 521 -37.74 16.74 -39.63
C PRO A 521 -36.25 16.31 -39.58
N THR A 522 -35.80 15.74 -40.69
CA THR A 522 -34.44 15.29 -40.98
C THR A 522 -33.47 16.46 -41.18
N ILE A 523 -32.31 16.41 -40.53
CA ILE A 523 -31.12 17.19 -40.90
C ILE A 523 -30.01 16.19 -41.26
N SER A 524 -29.65 16.14 -42.53
CA SER A 524 -28.48 15.42 -43.04
C SER A 524 -27.25 16.31 -42.97
N PRO A 525 -26.08 15.80 -42.55
CA PRO A 525 -24.81 16.37 -42.94
C PRO A 525 -24.18 15.55 -44.07
N THR A 526 -23.98 16.25 -45.17
CA THR A 526 -23.28 15.88 -46.40
C THR A 526 -21.83 15.47 -46.13
N VAL A 527 -21.42 14.35 -46.72
CA VAL A 527 -20.02 13.88 -46.84
C VAL A 527 -19.38 14.60 -48.04
N PRO A 528 -18.17 15.17 -47.93
CA PRO A 528 -17.32 15.41 -49.08
C PRO A 528 -16.32 14.26 -49.28
N ALA A 529 -16.32 13.78 -50.52
CA ALA A 529 -15.54 12.67 -51.06
C ALA A 529 -14.02 12.92 -51.03
N ARG A 530 -13.27 11.85 -50.72
CA ARG A 530 -11.85 11.70 -51.07
C ARG A 530 -11.74 11.38 -52.56
N SER A 531 -10.88 12.10 -53.28
CA SER A 531 -10.40 11.72 -54.61
C SER A 531 -8.91 11.29 -54.54
N PRO A 532 -8.43 10.50 -55.52
CA PRO A 532 -7.34 9.56 -55.31
C PRO A 532 -5.95 10.07 -55.74
N SER A 533 -4.96 9.31 -55.29
CA SER A 533 -3.54 9.29 -55.62
C SER A 533 -3.16 9.44 -57.10
N THR A 534 -1.98 10.00 -57.36
CA THR A 534 -1.10 9.58 -58.47
C THR A 534 0.38 9.81 -58.08
N PRO A 535 1.32 9.00 -58.60
CA PRO A 535 2.68 8.85 -58.05
C PRO A 535 3.74 9.64 -58.83
N SER A 536 4.90 9.81 -58.20
CA SER A 536 6.22 9.99 -58.83
C SER A 536 7.27 9.38 -57.92
#